data_AF-A0A6C0P5N7-F1
#
_entry.id   AF-A0A6C0P5N7-F1
#
_cell.length_a   1.000
_cell.length_b   1.000
_cell.length_c   1.000
_cell.angle_alpha   90.00
_cell.angle_beta   90.00
_cell.angle_gamma   90.00
#
_symmetry.space_group_name_H-M   'P 1'
#
loop_
_entity.id
_entity.type
_entity.pdbx_description
1 polymer ?
#
loop_
_entity_poly.entity_id
_entity_poly.type
_entity_poly.pdbx_seq_one_letter_code
_entity_poly.pdbx_strand_id
1 'polypeptide(L)'
;MEEYFEPGNDDLCVELHAMSNLHFSFQIYGIHWRSVLQGWSYGEHEHPLLELNLVLKGTQVTRVEDKEYVQGPGDLLLIPPGRRHASRSEGNESMTFFCLHLNIDDHFIMEPFYHLTDILNIKNSGPTMRIRPLLDKFIEEASRPSGLSASYHRVEIKAAALSLIAALSEMFMQDGSSFANREFSDAERRTMLGAVRMREQTLMEKRVQDLFYGTLGAGASKIYEALLPSYRWISVCSISRQDNLHWDNKHRASAGSLLEEVLSSLGSVVLVDDLLMTAVVFSNQVSVPPVEQKMLEAEKRLQKNVDPNLRLGFGGIASDLREVGSMYEQSLMAFSADSMDTTSGSRTIEFVNRTIRLAMNRLETEYANKDFSLGLLAESLDVSPNYLSALFTTETGMTFTQHLARIRMEHAKRLLNETGLKIYQICKEVGYSDQAYFSRLFKSAEGRSPFDYRKHSRIPGGNN
;
A
#
# COMPACT_ATOMS: atom_id res chain seq x y z
N MET A 1 -13.56 -21.34 -28.85
CA MET A 1 -12.49 -22.22 -28.31
C MET A 1 -11.33 -22.20 -29.32
N GLU A 2 -10.89 -21.00 -29.71
CA GLU A 2 -9.88 -20.74 -30.73
C GLU A 2 -9.24 -19.39 -30.37
N GLU A 3 -8.10 -19.47 -29.71
CA GLU A 3 -6.98 -18.51 -29.65
C GLU A 3 -6.01 -19.12 -28.62
N TYR A 4 -5.43 -20.26 -28.98
CA TYR A 4 -4.29 -20.77 -28.23
C TYR A 4 -3.13 -19.83 -28.53
N PHE A 5 -2.60 -19.19 -27.48
CA PHE A 5 -1.38 -18.40 -27.54
C PHE A 5 -0.25 -19.26 -28.12
N GLU A 6 0.22 -18.92 -29.33
CA GLU A 6 1.47 -19.44 -29.88
C GLU A 6 2.60 -18.50 -29.42
N PRO A 7 3.51 -18.94 -28.53
CA PRO A 7 4.64 -18.10 -28.12
C PRO A 7 5.49 -17.70 -29.34
N GLY A 8 6.00 -16.47 -29.32
CA GLY A 8 6.96 -16.02 -30.34
C GLY A 8 8.22 -16.88 -30.33
N ASN A 9 8.93 -16.94 -31.46
CA ASN A 9 10.11 -17.81 -31.65
C ASN A 9 11.24 -17.62 -30.60
N ASP A 10 11.24 -16.53 -29.83
CA ASP A 10 12.26 -16.20 -28.82
C ASP A 10 11.75 -16.26 -27.37
N ASP A 11 10.49 -16.63 -27.13
CA ASP A 11 9.86 -16.60 -25.79
C ASP A 11 10.13 -17.87 -24.97
N LEU A 12 10.57 -17.71 -23.72
CA LEU A 12 10.66 -18.83 -22.76
C LEU A 12 9.30 -19.05 -22.08
N CYS A 13 8.62 -20.16 -22.41
CA CYS A 13 7.33 -20.54 -21.81
C CYS A 13 7.52 -21.54 -20.67
N VAL A 14 7.49 -21.05 -19.43
CA VAL A 14 7.77 -21.87 -18.24
C VAL A 14 6.59 -22.78 -17.86
N GLU A 15 5.34 -22.45 -18.26
CA GLU A 15 4.15 -23.21 -17.86
C GLU A 15 3.01 -23.18 -18.91
N LEU A 16 3.22 -23.81 -20.07
CA LEU A 16 2.12 -24.05 -21.01
C LEU A 16 1.04 -24.91 -20.32
N HIS A 17 -0.14 -24.32 -20.11
CA HIS A 17 -1.33 -24.89 -19.43
C HIS A 17 -1.39 -24.81 -17.89
N ALA A 18 -0.67 -23.89 -17.23
CA ALA A 18 -0.90 -23.58 -15.81
C ALA A 18 -1.69 -22.28 -15.61
N MET A 19 -2.63 -22.27 -14.66
CA MET A 19 -3.26 -21.05 -14.15
C MET A 19 -2.31 -20.39 -13.17
N SER A 20 -2.12 -19.07 -13.26
CA SER A 20 -1.35 -18.33 -12.25
C SER A 20 -2.01 -18.49 -10.87
N ASN A 21 -1.21 -18.34 -9.81
CA ASN A 21 -1.76 -18.25 -8.47
C ASN A 21 -2.79 -17.10 -8.42
N LEU A 22 -4.04 -17.42 -8.10
CA LEU A 22 -5.10 -16.43 -7.97
C LEU A 22 -5.05 -15.82 -6.57
N HIS A 23 -4.57 -14.59 -6.49
CA HIS A 23 -4.54 -13.84 -5.24
C HIS A 23 -5.12 -12.44 -5.43
N PHE A 24 -6.19 -12.14 -4.71
CA PHE A 24 -6.73 -10.79 -4.56
C PHE A 24 -7.48 -10.66 -3.23
N SER A 25 -7.52 -9.46 -2.69
CA SER A 25 -8.30 -9.12 -1.51
C SER A 25 -9.44 -8.17 -1.89
N PHE A 26 -10.51 -8.16 -1.11
CA PHE A 26 -11.58 -7.17 -1.29
C PHE A 26 -12.19 -6.84 0.06
N GLN A 27 -12.74 -5.65 0.17
CA GLN A 27 -13.37 -5.15 1.38
C GLN A 27 -14.75 -4.61 1.04
N ILE A 28 -15.75 -5.02 1.84
CA ILE A 28 -17.08 -4.43 1.79
C ILE A 28 -17.31 -3.70 3.11
N TYR A 29 -17.60 -2.39 3.03
CA TYR A 29 -17.81 -1.51 4.16
C TYR A 29 -19.21 -0.89 4.14
N GLY A 30 -19.65 -0.47 5.33
CA GLY A 30 -20.81 0.40 5.47
C GLY A 30 -22.07 -0.12 4.80
N ILE A 31 -22.30 -1.45 4.84
CA ILE A 31 -23.55 -2.03 4.30
C ILE A 31 -24.69 -1.54 5.19
N HIS A 32 -25.58 -0.74 4.62
CA HIS A 32 -26.69 -0.17 5.34
C HIS A 32 -27.97 -0.29 4.55
N TRP A 33 -28.93 -1.00 5.12
CA TRP A 33 -30.34 -0.91 4.76
C TRP A 33 -31.03 -0.02 5.77
N ARG A 34 -31.69 1.05 5.34
CA ARG A 34 -32.34 2.00 6.25
C ARG A 34 -33.65 2.54 5.68
N SER A 35 -34.61 2.74 6.57
CA SER A 35 -35.80 3.56 6.31
C SER A 35 -35.67 4.87 7.06
N VAL A 36 -35.86 5.99 6.37
CA VAL A 36 -35.72 7.34 6.90
C VAL A 36 -37.02 8.13 6.70
N LEU A 37 -37.25 9.09 7.60
CA LEU A 37 -38.41 9.98 7.56
C LEU A 37 -38.21 11.09 6.53
N GLN A 38 -39.29 11.82 6.24
CA GLN A 38 -39.26 13.01 5.41
C GLN A 38 -38.23 14.03 5.93
N GLY A 39 -37.53 14.67 4.99
CA GLY A 39 -36.54 15.70 5.29
C GLY A 39 -35.18 15.16 5.74
N TRP A 40 -34.96 13.85 5.60
CA TRP A 40 -33.67 13.25 5.85
C TRP A 40 -32.63 13.76 4.83
N SER A 41 -31.43 14.05 5.31
CA SER A 41 -30.29 14.39 4.49
C SER A 41 -29.02 13.83 5.10
N TYR A 42 -28.10 13.43 4.24
CA TYR A 42 -26.71 13.13 4.56
C TYR A 42 -25.81 14.19 3.91
N GLY A 43 -24.90 14.73 4.71
CA GLY A 43 -24.02 15.82 4.29
C GLY A 43 -23.06 15.43 3.17
N GLU A 44 -22.44 16.44 2.57
CA GLU A 44 -21.40 16.25 1.56
C GLU A 44 -20.18 15.56 2.15
N HIS A 45 -19.68 14.55 1.43
CA HIS A 45 -18.51 13.78 1.82
C HIS A 45 -17.84 13.12 0.61
N GLU A 46 -16.68 12.54 0.83
CA GLU A 46 -15.87 11.86 -0.18
C GLU A 46 -15.21 10.63 0.45
N HIS A 47 -15.06 9.56 -0.32
CA HIS A 47 -14.34 8.37 0.11
C HIS A 47 -13.73 7.60 -1.07
N PRO A 48 -12.68 6.80 -0.84
CA PRO A 48 -11.98 6.06 -1.89
C PRO A 48 -12.67 4.74 -2.30
N LEU A 49 -13.88 4.48 -1.82
CA LEU A 49 -14.63 3.25 -2.09
C LEU A 49 -15.60 3.45 -3.26
N LEU A 50 -15.86 2.39 -4.03
CA LEU A 50 -16.99 2.35 -4.97
C LEU A 50 -18.28 2.22 -4.15
N GLU A 51 -19.23 3.13 -4.32
CA GLU A 51 -20.53 3.05 -3.64
C GLU A 51 -21.64 2.59 -4.60
N LEU A 52 -22.41 1.60 -4.13
CA LEU A 52 -23.64 1.12 -4.75
C LEU A 52 -24.82 1.64 -3.91
N ASN A 53 -25.55 2.61 -4.44
CA ASN A 53 -26.67 3.25 -3.75
C ASN A 53 -28.00 2.92 -4.45
N LEU A 54 -28.87 2.17 -3.77
CA LEU A 54 -30.11 1.63 -4.33
C LEU A 54 -31.32 2.10 -3.55
N VAL A 55 -32.28 2.74 -4.23
CA VAL A 55 -33.54 3.14 -3.60
C VAL A 55 -34.55 1.98 -3.68
N LEU A 56 -35.17 1.65 -2.54
CA LEU A 56 -36.16 0.58 -2.40
C LEU A 56 -37.58 1.11 -2.25
N LYS A 57 -37.74 2.31 -1.66
CA LYS A 57 -39.02 3.00 -1.48
C LYS A 57 -38.79 4.51 -1.41
N GLY A 58 -39.75 5.31 -1.90
CA GLY A 58 -39.69 6.77 -1.86
C GLY A 58 -38.76 7.33 -2.94
N THR A 59 -38.35 8.58 -2.75
CA THR A 59 -37.50 9.31 -3.72
C THR A 59 -36.27 9.85 -3.01
N GLN A 60 -35.10 9.61 -3.60
CA GLN A 60 -33.82 10.15 -3.15
C GLN A 60 -33.29 11.13 -4.21
N VAL A 61 -32.71 12.23 -3.76
CA VAL A 61 -31.86 13.06 -4.61
C VAL A 61 -30.43 12.94 -4.12
N THR A 62 -29.57 12.42 -4.98
CA THR A 62 -28.13 12.30 -4.74
C THR A 62 -27.40 13.32 -5.59
N ARG A 63 -26.65 14.21 -4.96
CA ARG A 63 -25.76 15.14 -5.64
C ARG A 63 -24.37 14.53 -5.67
N VAL A 64 -23.74 14.50 -6.84
CA VAL A 64 -22.36 14.08 -7.00
C VAL A 64 -21.64 15.14 -7.81
N GLU A 65 -20.60 15.72 -7.22
CA GLU A 65 -19.99 16.97 -7.69
C GLU A 65 -21.08 18.02 -7.98
N ASP A 66 -21.17 18.52 -9.21
CA ASP A 66 -22.12 19.57 -9.62
C ASP A 66 -23.42 19.03 -10.22
N LYS A 67 -23.62 17.70 -10.27
CA LYS A 67 -24.79 17.06 -10.89
C LYS A 67 -25.73 16.48 -9.82
N GLU A 68 -27.04 16.65 -10.00
CA GLU A 68 -28.06 16.00 -9.16
C GLU A 68 -28.72 14.82 -9.91
N TYR A 69 -28.95 13.74 -9.17
CA TYR A 69 -29.56 12.50 -9.65
C TYR A 69 -30.78 12.19 -8.79
N VAL A 70 -31.95 12.14 -9.42
CA VAL A 70 -33.21 11.76 -8.77
C VAL A 70 -33.42 10.25 -8.95
N GLN A 71 -33.48 9.52 -7.85
CA GLN A 71 -33.66 8.07 -7.79
C GLN A 71 -35.04 7.72 -7.23
N GLY A 72 -35.77 6.86 -7.91
CA GLY A 72 -36.98 6.20 -7.42
C GLY A 72 -36.76 4.73 -7.08
N PRO A 73 -37.82 4.00 -6.66
CA PRO A 73 -37.71 2.59 -6.30
C PRO A 73 -37.18 1.73 -7.45
N GLY A 74 -36.10 0.99 -7.18
CA GLY A 74 -35.39 0.15 -8.15
C GLY A 74 -34.17 0.82 -8.79
N ASP A 75 -34.02 2.14 -8.67
CA ASP A 75 -32.92 2.86 -9.28
C ASP A 75 -31.63 2.66 -8.46
N LEU A 76 -30.63 2.06 -9.11
CA LEU A 76 -29.28 1.88 -8.59
C LEU A 76 -28.40 3.01 -9.13
N LEU A 77 -27.58 3.58 -8.25
CA LEU A 77 -26.58 4.57 -8.55
C LEU A 77 -25.20 4.00 -8.20
N LEU A 78 -24.27 4.03 -9.15
CA LEU A 78 -22.87 3.67 -8.92
C LEU A 78 -22.05 4.95 -8.77
N ILE A 79 -21.63 5.26 -7.55
CA ILE A 79 -20.83 6.46 -7.27
C ILE A 79 -19.35 6.06 -7.31
N PRO A 80 -18.56 6.64 -8.23
CA PRO A 80 -17.14 6.31 -8.37
C PRO A 80 -16.34 6.66 -7.12
N PRO A 81 -15.23 5.93 -6.86
CA PRO A 81 -14.27 6.32 -5.83
C PRO A 81 -13.80 7.78 -5.97
N GLY A 82 -13.66 8.47 -4.84
CA GLY A 82 -13.10 9.83 -4.76
C GLY A 82 -14.04 10.95 -5.25
N ARG A 83 -15.31 10.65 -5.54
CA ARG A 83 -16.29 11.68 -5.92
C ARG A 83 -16.98 12.26 -4.69
N ARG A 84 -17.03 13.59 -4.60
CA ARG A 84 -17.81 14.25 -3.55
C ARG A 84 -19.29 14.05 -3.80
N HIS A 85 -20.02 13.65 -2.78
CA HIS A 85 -21.45 13.42 -2.91
C HIS A 85 -22.24 13.63 -1.60
N ALA A 86 -23.54 13.88 -1.76
CA ALA A 86 -24.51 14.09 -0.68
C ALA A 86 -25.88 13.54 -1.10
N SER A 87 -26.69 13.08 -0.14
CA SER A 87 -28.00 12.49 -0.45
C SER A 87 -29.10 13.09 0.43
N ARG A 88 -30.30 13.27 -0.13
CA ARG A 88 -31.49 13.69 0.62
C ARG A 88 -32.72 12.93 0.19
N SER A 89 -33.67 12.75 1.10
CA SER A 89 -35.03 12.31 0.74
C SER A 89 -35.77 13.47 0.07
N GLU A 90 -36.58 13.17 -0.94
CA GLU A 90 -37.48 14.11 -1.61
C GLU A 90 -38.93 13.63 -1.53
N GLY A 91 -39.87 14.57 -1.44
CA GLY A 91 -41.29 14.30 -1.29
C GLY A 91 -41.78 14.26 0.17
N ASN A 92 -43.00 13.76 0.35
CA ASN A 92 -43.71 13.75 1.64
C ASN A 92 -43.82 12.35 2.28
N GLU A 93 -43.13 11.35 1.72
CA GLU A 93 -43.19 9.97 2.20
C GLU A 93 -41.86 9.51 2.80
N SER A 94 -41.90 8.45 3.60
CA SER A 94 -40.70 7.76 4.07
C SER A 94 -39.91 7.17 2.90
N MET A 95 -38.59 7.24 2.97
CA MET A 95 -37.69 6.66 1.97
C MET A 95 -36.96 5.45 2.55
N THR A 96 -36.78 4.41 1.76
CA THR A 96 -35.96 3.24 2.12
C THR A 96 -34.88 3.06 1.07
N PHE A 97 -33.64 2.93 1.50
CA PHE A 97 -32.50 2.74 0.61
C PHE A 97 -31.54 1.68 1.15
N PHE A 98 -30.74 1.15 0.25
CA PHE A 98 -29.64 0.24 0.51
C PHE A 98 -28.35 0.86 -0.03
N CYS A 99 -27.29 0.84 0.77
CA CYS A 99 -25.98 1.31 0.39
C CYS A 99 -24.93 0.24 0.71
N LEU A 100 -24.00 0.03 -0.22
CA LEU A 100 -22.86 -0.88 -0.08
C LEU A 100 -21.61 -0.20 -0.64
N HIS A 101 -20.51 -0.25 0.12
CA HIS A 101 -19.21 0.27 -0.33
C HIS A 101 -18.25 -0.88 -0.58
N LEU A 102 -17.55 -0.85 -1.72
CA LEU A 102 -16.67 -1.91 -2.18
C LEU A 102 -15.28 -1.33 -2.49
N ASN A 103 -14.25 -2.06 -2.07
CA ASN A 103 -12.88 -1.91 -2.55
C ASN A 103 -12.36 -3.27 -2.98
N ILE A 104 -11.64 -3.32 -4.10
CA ILE A 104 -11.04 -4.55 -4.63
C ILE A 104 -9.57 -4.25 -4.84
N ASP A 105 -8.73 -5.10 -4.28
CA ASP A 105 -7.27 -5.09 -4.42
C ASP A 105 -6.87 -5.75 -5.74
N ASP A 106 -7.42 -5.21 -6.83
CA ASP A 106 -7.13 -5.57 -8.21
C ASP A 106 -7.32 -4.33 -9.10
N HIS A 107 -6.22 -3.83 -9.65
CA HIS A 107 -6.22 -2.63 -10.47
C HIS A 107 -7.03 -2.80 -11.76
N PHE A 108 -6.93 -3.95 -12.43
CA PHE A 108 -7.64 -4.20 -13.68
C PHE A 108 -9.16 -4.23 -13.46
N ILE A 109 -9.60 -4.70 -12.30
CA ILE A 109 -11.02 -4.67 -11.93
C ILE A 109 -11.46 -3.27 -11.54
N MET A 110 -10.66 -2.51 -10.79
CA MET A 110 -11.07 -1.20 -10.27
C MET A 110 -10.90 -0.03 -11.25
N GLU A 111 -9.95 -0.09 -12.19
CA GLU A 111 -9.66 0.99 -13.15
C GLU A 111 -10.92 1.51 -13.85
N PRO A 112 -11.82 0.68 -14.42
CA PRO A 112 -13.00 1.16 -15.12
C PRO A 112 -13.93 2.01 -14.24
N PHE A 113 -13.99 1.72 -12.94
CA PHE A 113 -14.86 2.43 -12.00
C PHE A 113 -14.37 3.84 -11.68
N TYR A 114 -13.05 4.09 -11.65
CA TYR A 114 -12.50 5.44 -11.49
C TYR A 114 -12.86 6.35 -12.68
N HIS A 115 -13.08 5.76 -13.85
CA HIS A 115 -13.28 6.45 -15.11
C HIS A 115 -14.75 6.58 -15.53
N LEU A 116 -15.70 6.15 -14.70
CA LEU A 116 -17.11 6.38 -14.92
C LEU A 116 -17.39 7.89 -15.02
N THR A 117 -17.72 8.34 -16.23
CA THR A 117 -17.97 9.75 -16.58
C THR A 117 -19.42 10.18 -16.33
N ASP A 118 -20.35 9.23 -16.40
CA ASP A 118 -21.73 9.41 -16.00
C ASP A 118 -22.13 8.38 -14.95
N ILE A 119 -22.94 8.86 -14.02
CA ILE A 119 -23.50 8.01 -13.00
C ILE A 119 -24.61 7.18 -13.62
N LEU A 120 -24.42 5.87 -13.51
CA LEU A 120 -25.29 4.85 -14.06
C LEU A 120 -26.63 4.87 -13.29
N ASN A 121 -27.57 5.74 -13.70
CA ASN A 121 -28.98 5.64 -13.30
C ASN A 121 -29.63 4.56 -14.18
N ILE A 122 -29.48 3.32 -13.77
CA ILE A 122 -29.87 2.19 -14.59
C ILE A 122 -31.20 1.63 -14.10
N LYS A 123 -32.28 2.24 -14.55
CA LYS A 123 -33.59 1.60 -14.49
C LYS A 123 -33.70 0.56 -15.60
N ASN A 124 -33.76 -0.72 -15.24
CA ASN A 124 -34.06 -1.84 -16.16
C ASN A 124 -33.09 -2.07 -17.34
N SER A 125 -31.77 -1.86 -17.18
CA SER A 125 -30.81 -2.37 -18.18
C SER A 125 -30.35 -3.81 -17.87
N GLY A 126 -29.78 -4.48 -18.88
CA GLY A 126 -29.19 -5.81 -18.76
C GLY A 126 -28.23 -5.95 -17.56
N PRO A 127 -27.25 -5.05 -17.40
CA PRO A 127 -26.39 -4.98 -16.23
C PRO A 127 -27.09 -4.98 -14.86
N THR A 128 -28.08 -4.11 -14.64
CA THR A 128 -28.81 -4.06 -13.35
C THR A 128 -29.58 -5.35 -13.08
N MET A 129 -30.13 -6.00 -14.11
CA MET A 129 -30.81 -7.29 -13.95
C MET A 129 -29.84 -8.41 -13.50
N ARG A 130 -28.54 -8.33 -13.83
CA ARG A 130 -27.53 -9.29 -13.36
C ARG A 130 -27.08 -9.03 -11.92
N ILE A 131 -26.91 -7.76 -11.55
CA ILE A 131 -26.43 -7.37 -10.21
C ILE A 131 -27.54 -7.41 -9.15
N ARG A 132 -28.78 -7.10 -9.52
CA ARG A 132 -29.89 -6.97 -8.57
C ARG A 132 -30.11 -8.20 -7.69
N PRO A 133 -30.17 -9.45 -8.22
CA PRO A 133 -30.34 -10.63 -7.39
C PRO A 133 -29.19 -10.84 -6.39
N LEU A 134 -27.99 -10.33 -6.70
CA LEU A 134 -26.84 -10.40 -5.79
C LEU A 134 -27.00 -9.36 -4.67
N LEU A 135 -27.42 -8.13 -4.98
CA LEU A 135 -27.72 -7.09 -3.99
C LEU A 135 -28.86 -7.50 -3.05
N ASP A 136 -29.89 -8.18 -3.56
CA ASP A 136 -31.00 -8.65 -2.73
C ASP A 136 -30.55 -9.61 -1.62
N LYS A 137 -29.50 -10.42 -1.85
CA LYS A 137 -28.89 -11.26 -0.78
C LYS A 137 -28.26 -10.40 0.33
N PHE A 138 -27.57 -9.32 -0.04
CA PHE A 138 -26.99 -8.40 0.93
C PHE A 138 -28.07 -7.60 1.68
N ILE A 139 -29.15 -7.20 0.98
CA ILE A 139 -30.29 -6.52 1.58
C ILE A 139 -30.97 -7.43 2.60
N GLU A 140 -31.21 -8.69 2.24
CA GLU A 140 -31.81 -9.67 3.13
C GLU A 140 -30.97 -9.82 4.41
N GLU A 141 -29.66 -10.02 4.28
CA GLU A 141 -28.79 -10.15 5.46
C GLU A 141 -28.71 -8.83 6.26
N ALA A 142 -28.61 -7.67 5.61
CA ALA A 142 -28.57 -6.37 6.28
C ALA A 142 -29.88 -6.00 6.99
N SER A 143 -31.00 -6.58 6.55
CA SER A 143 -32.32 -6.39 7.17
C SER A 143 -32.54 -7.24 8.43
N ARG A 144 -31.67 -8.24 8.69
CA ARG A 144 -31.80 -9.13 9.85
C ARG A 144 -31.36 -8.43 11.15
N PRO A 145 -31.98 -8.76 12.31
CA PRO A 145 -31.57 -8.23 13.61
C PRO A 145 -30.11 -8.59 13.94
N SER A 146 -29.35 -7.62 14.44
CA SER A 146 -27.93 -7.76 14.78
C SER A 146 -27.75 -8.81 15.89
N GLY A 147 -27.27 -10.02 15.56
CA GLY A 147 -27.00 -11.08 16.55
C GLY A 147 -27.18 -12.53 16.09
N LEU A 148 -27.66 -12.78 14.87
CA LEU A 148 -28.04 -14.13 14.40
C LEU A 148 -27.36 -14.57 13.09
N SER A 149 -26.20 -14.02 12.72
CA SER A 149 -25.49 -14.49 11.52
C SER A 149 -24.75 -15.79 11.84
N ALA A 150 -25.39 -16.92 11.58
CA ALA A 150 -24.77 -18.25 11.62
C ALA A 150 -23.55 -18.27 10.68
N SER A 151 -22.53 -19.07 11.01
CA SER A 151 -21.29 -19.18 10.23
C SER A 151 -21.53 -19.46 8.73
N TYR A 152 -22.61 -20.16 8.40
CA TYR A 152 -23.04 -20.46 7.02
C TYR A 152 -23.40 -19.20 6.21
N HIS A 153 -24.11 -18.23 6.79
CA HIS A 153 -24.51 -17.00 6.09
C HIS A 153 -23.28 -16.16 5.72
N ARG A 154 -22.23 -16.18 6.55
CA ARG A 154 -20.97 -15.50 6.25
C ARG A 154 -20.29 -16.06 5.00
N VAL A 155 -20.42 -17.36 4.74
CA VAL A 155 -19.86 -17.98 3.53
C VAL A 155 -20.70 -17.62 2.31
N GLU A 156 -22.03 -17.68 2.43
CA GLU A 156 -22.94 -17.28 1.34
C GLU A 156 -22.77 -15.82 0.95
N ILE A 157 -22.61 -14.92 1.92
CA ILE A 157 -22.37 -13.50 1.67
C ILE A 157 -21.00 -13.27 1.02
N LYS A 158 -19.97 -14.02 1.40
CA LYS A 158 -18.67 -13.99 0.71
C LYS A 158 -18.76 -14.48 -0.73
N ALA A 159 -19.53 -15.55 -0.98
CA ALA A 159 -19.77 -16.03 -2.34
C ALA A 159 -20.56 -15.00 -3.16
N ALA A 160 -21.59 -14.37 -2.58
CA ALA A 160 -22.35 -13.30 -3.21
C ALA A 160 -21.48 -12.07 -3.53
N ALA A 161 -20.49 -11.75 -2.68
CA ALA A 161 -19.52 -10.69 -2.93
C ALA A 161 -18.63 -10.99 -4.14
N LEU A 162 -18.10 -12.20 -4.22
CA LEU A 162 -17.30 -12.64 -5.38
C LEU A 162 -18.13 -12.62 -6.68
N SER A 163 -19.37 -13.09 -6.63
CA SER A 163 -20.29 -13.02 -7.77
C SER A 163 -20.63 -11.57 -8.14
N LEU A 164 -20.77 -10.68 -7.16
CA LEU A 164 -21.03 -9.26 -7.40
C LEU A 164 -19.84 -8.61 -8.10
N ILE A 165 -18.61 -8.88 -7.62
CA ILE A 165 -17.37 -8.42 -8.25
C ILE A 165 -17.29 -8.91 -9.70
N ALA A 166 -17.52 -10.20 -9.94
CA ALA A 166 -17.50 -10.75 -11.30
C ALA A 166 -18.55 -10.08 -12.22
N ALA A 167 -19.79 -9.92 -11.75
CA ALA A 167 -20.84 -9.27 -12.51
C ALA A 167 -20.52 -7.80 -12.81
N LEU A 168 -19.94 -7.09 -11.85
CA LEU A 168 -19.46 -5.73 -12.00
C LEU A 168 -18.33 -5.65 -13.04
N SER A 169 -17.36 -6.55 -13.02
CA SER A 169 -16.28 -6.61 -14.01
C SER A 169 -16.79 -6.89 -15.43
N GLU A 170 -17.74 -7.83 -15.58
CA GLU A 170 -18.33 -8.18 -16.89
C GLU A 170 -19.02 -7.00 -17.57
N MET A 171 -19.65 -6.11 -16.81
CA MET A 171 -20.32 -4.91 -17.36
C MET A 171 -19.38 -4.07 -18.21
N PHE A 172 -18.10 -3.98 -17.84
CA PHE A 172 -17.13 -3.16 -18.55
C PHE A 172 -16.46 -3.91 -19.70
N MET A 173 -16.42 -5.25 -19.67
CA MET A 173 -15.81 -6.06 -20.72
C MET A 173 -16.75 -6.36 -21.90
N GLN A 174 -18.06 -6.51 -21.67
CA GLN A 174 -19.00 -6.97 -22.71
C GLN A 174 -19.53 -5.86 -23.61
N ASP A 175 -19.58 -4.60 -23.14
CA ASP A 175 -20.36 -3.58 -23.83
C ASP A 175 -19.60 -2.76 -24.87
N GLY A 176 -18.26 -2.72 -24.90
CA GLY A 176 -17.47 -2.03 -25.95
C GLY A 176 -17.90 -0.58 -26.27
N SER A 177 -18.76 0.04 -25.46
CA SER A 177 -19.58 1.17 -25.83
C SER A 177 -19.50 2.26 -24.77
N SER A 178 -19.11 3.45 -25.24
CA SER A 178 -19.39 4.79 -24.72
C SER A 178 -18.98 5.20 -23.30
N PHE A 179 -18.84 4.30 -22.33
CA PHE A 179 -18.57 4.70 -20.92
C PHE A 179 -17.08 5.00 -20.65
N ALA A 180 -16.18 4.49 -21.50
CA ALA A 180 -14.73 4.52 -21.32
C ALA A 180 -13.97 5.48 -22.27
N ASN A 181 -14.66 6.38 -23.00
CA ASN A 181 -14.03 7.20 -24.03
C ASN A 181 -13.37 8.49 -23.50
N ARG A 182 -12.43 8.36 -22.57
CA ARG A 182 -11.41 9.38 -22.34
C ARG A 182 -10.09 8.69 -22.01
N GLU A 183 -9.07 8.89 -22.85
CA GLU A 183 -7.69 8.60 -22.47
C GLU A 183 -7.29 9.60 -21.37
N PHE A 184 -6.98 9.09 -20.19
CA PHE A 184 -6.52 9.90 -19.06
C PHE A 184 -5.00 9.95 -19.04
N SER A 185 -4.46 11.09 -18.63
CA SER A 185 -3.01 11.22 -18.42
C SER A 185 -2.57 10.45 -17.18
N ASP A 186 -1.33 9.98 -17.16
CA ASP A 186 -0.76 9.26 -16.01
C ASP A 186 -0.73 10.08 -14.71
N ALA A 187 -0.83 11.41 -14.81
CA ALA A 187 -0.93 12.30 -13.66
C ALA A 187 -2.34 12.26 -13.01
N GLU A 188 -3.38 12.15 -13.82
CA GLU A 188 -4.77 12.01 -13.34
C GLU A 188 -4.97 10.65 -12.66
N ARG A 189 -4.43 9.58 -13.26
CA ARG A 189 -4.41 8.22 -12.67
C ARG A 189 -3.75 8.19 -11.29
N ARG A 190 -2.64 8.92 -11.10
CA ARG A 190 -1.88 8.96 -9.84
C ARG A 190 -2.60 9.70 -8.70
N THR A 191 -3.42 10.69 -8.99
CA THR A 191 -4.03 11.56 -7.98
C THR A 191 -5.29 10.96 -7.34
N MET A 192 -6.09 10.22 -8.10
CA MET A 192 -7.41 9.70 -7.67
C MET A 192 -7.35 8.52 -6.68
N LEU A 193 -6.20 7.86 -6.58
CA LEU A 193 -5.99 6.62 -5.83
C LEU A 193 -5.32 6.82 -4.46
N GLY A 194 -4.97 8.07 -4.10
CA GLY A 194 -3.93 8.39 -3.12
C GLY A 194 -4.05 7.69 -1.75
N ALA A 195 -5.20 7.72 -1.09
CA ALA A 195 -5.25 7.31 0.33
C ALA A 195 -5.26 5.79 0.57
N VAL A 196 -5.89 5.01 -0.31
CA VAL A 196 -5.93 3.53 -0.23
C VAL A 196 -4.68 2.95 -0.88
N ARG A 197 -4.30 3.46 -2.06
CA ARG A 197 -3.04 3.10 -2.72
C ARG A 197 -1.84 3.39 -1.85
N MET A 198 -1.78 4.49 -1.09
CA MET A 198 -0.65 4.72 -0.18
C MET A 198 -0.56 3.67 0.93
N ARG A 199 -1.66 3.20 1.53
CA ARG A 199 -1.60 2.19 2.59
C ARG A 199 -1.23 0.81 2.05
N GLU A 200 -1.80 0.43 0.92
CA GLU A 200 -1.54 -0.84 0.25
C GLU A 200 -0.15 -0.87 -0.38
N GLN A 201 0.26 0.21 -1.04
CA GLN A 201 1.61 0.38 -1.58
C GLN A 201 2.65 0.37 -0.46
N THR A 202 2.46 1.09 0.65
CA THR A 202 3.39 1.01 1.79
C THR A 202 3.44 -0.40 2.39
N LEU A 203 2.33 -1.15 2.38
CA LEU A 203 2.33 -2.55 2.81
C LEU A 203 3.09 -3.44 1.82
N MET A 204 2.83 -3.32 0.53
CA MET A 204 3.51 -4.06 -0.55
C MET A 204 5.01 -3.75 -0.57
N GLU A 205 5.39 -2.48 -0.49
CA GLU A 205 6.77 -2.01 -0.37
C GLU A 205 7.47 -2.65 0.82
N LYS A 206 6.85 -2.60 2.00
CA LYS A 206 7.39 -3.23 3.21
C LYS A 206 7.56 -4.75 3.03
N ARG A 207 6.63 -5.41 2.35
CA ARG A 207 6.68 -6.86 2.12
C ARG A 207 7.76 -7.26 1.12
N VAL A 208 7.88 -6.52 0.02
CA VAL A 208 8.97 -6.71 -0.94
C VAL A 208 10.32 -6.43 -0.27
N GLN A 209 10.39 -5.39 0.58
CA GLN A 209 11.56 -5.11 1.40
C GLN A 209 11.89 -6.26 2.36
N ASP A 210 10.90 -6.92 2.98
CA ASP A 210 11.13 -8.12 3.81
C ASP A 210 11.71 -9.31 3.01
N LEU A 211 11.39 -9.42 1.70
CA LEU A 211 11.92 -10.46 0.80
C LEU A 211 13.41 -10.23 0.45
N PHE A 212 13.83 -8.98 0.30
CA PHE A 212 15.23 -8.64 0.02
C PHE A 212 16.20 -9.15 1.07
N TYR A 213 15.76 -9.26 2.33
CA TYR A 213 16.63 -9.60 3.46
C TYR A 213 16.50 -11.05 3.94
N GLY A 214 15.77 -11.90 3.21
CA GLY A 214 15.68 -13.33 3.51
C GLY A 214 15.01 -13.65 4.86
N THR A 215 14.17 -12.74 5.37
CA THR A 215 13.51 -12.83 6.68
C THR A 215 12.40 -13.90 6.75
N LEU A 216 12.28 -14.74 5.72
CA LEU A 216 11.23 -15.73 5.58
C LEU A 216 11.56 -17.02 6.34
N GLY A 217 10.86 -17.27 7.44
CA GLY A 217 10.71 -18.63 7.96
C GLY A 217 9.87 -19.48 6.99
N ALA A 218 10.08 -20.80 6.96
CA ALA A 218 9.44 -21.73 6.02
C ALA A 218 7.89 -21.71 5.99
N GLY A 219 7.23 -21.12 7.00
CA GLY A 219 5.77 -20.94 7.05
C GLY A 219 5.26 -19.54 6.66
N ALA A 220 6.16 -18.56 6.50
CA ALA A 220 5.79 -17.16 6.24
C ALA A 220 5.45 -16.90 4.76
N SER A 221 6.08 -17.60 3.80
CA SER A 221 5.92 -17.36 2.34
C SER A 221 4.45 -17.26 1.90
N LYS A 222 3.60 -18.20 2.36
CA LYS A 222 2.17 -18.26 1.98
C LYS A 222 1.33 -17.08 2.47
N ILE A 223 1.72 -16.45 3.57
CA ILE A 223 1.01 -15.27 4.12
C ILE A 223 1.44 -14.01 3.38
N TYR A 224 2.67 -13.96 2.87
CA TYR A 224 3.24 -12.82 2.15
C TYR A 224 2.83 -12.83 0.67
N GLU A 225 2.78 -14.01 0.03
CA GLU A 225 2.18 -14.19 -1.31
C GLU A 225 0.74 -13.65 -1.36
N ALA A 226 0.03 -13.79 -0.24
CA ALA A 226 -1.35 -13.34 -0.10
C ALA A 226 -1.52 -11.82 0.11
N LEU A 227 -0.51 -11.01 -0.19
CA LEU A 227 -0.57 -9.54 -0.14
C LEU A 227 0.28 -8.91 -1.26
N LEU A 228 0.76 -9.72 -2.21
CA LEU A 228 1.54 -9.28 -3.36
C LEU A 228 0.68 -9.43 -4.63
N PRO A 229 0.97 -8.65 -5.69
CA PRO A 229 0.30 -8.82 -6.97
C PRO A 229 0.46 -10.26 -7.47
N SER A 230 -0.57 -10.79 -8.13
CA SER A 230 -0.49 -12.12 -8.75
C SER A 230 0.62 -12.17 -9.81
N TYR A 231 1.37 -13.28 -9.84
CA TYR A 231 2.50 -13.46 -10.76
C TYR A 231 2.66 -14.91 -11.24
N ARG A 232 3.25 -15.06 -12.43
CA ARG A 232 3.90 -16.26 -12.99
C ARG A 232 5.41 -16.15 -12.96
N TRP A 233 5.92 -14.94 -13.16
CA TRP A 233 7.33 -14.63 -13.05
C TRP A 233 7.53 -13.24 -12.47
N ILE A 234 8.69 -13.07 -11.83
CA ILE A 234 9.11 -11.89 -11.11
C ILE A 234 10.40 -11.40 -11.75
N SER A 235 10.59 -10.09 -11.83
CA SER A 235 11.86 -9.49 -12.23
C SER A 235 12.27 -8.38 -11.26
N VAL A 236 13.57 -8.23 -11.00
CA VAL A 236 14.11 -7.24 -10.08
C VAL A 236 15.14 -6.39 -10.79
N CYS A 237 15.07 -5.07 -10.63
CA CYS A 237 16.13 -4.16 -11.01
C CYS A 237 16.32 -3.04 -9.98
N SER A 238 17.55 -2.57 -9.84
CA SER A 238 17.89 -1.46 -8.96
C SER A 238 18.45 -0.31 -9.78
N ILE A 239 18.36 0.91 -9.26
CA ILE A 239 19.01 2.10 -9.82
C ILE A 239 19.95 2.68 -8.78
N SER A 240 21.17 3.01 -9.23
CA SER A 240 22.16 3.74 -8.45
C SER A 240 22.79 4.86 -9.27
N ARG A 241 23.31 5.89 -8.60
CA ARG A 241 24.12 6.94 -9.21
C ARG A 241 25.59 6.69 -8.87
N GLN A 242 26.46 6.64 -9.88
CA GLN A 242 27.88 6.26 -9.73
C GLN A 242 28.65 7.08 -8.66
N ASP A 243 28.29 8.34 -8.45
CA ASP A 243 29.07 9.27 -7.61
C ASP A 243 28.50 9.49 -6.20
N ASN A 244 27.27 9.05 -5.93
CA ASN A 244 26.60 9.26 -4.65
C ASN A 244 25.35 8.37 -4.52
N LEU A 245 25.24 7.60 -3.43
CA LEU A 245 24.03 6.83 -3.09
C LEU A 245 22.82 7.76 -2.83
N HIS A 246 23.08 9.03 -2.50
CA HIS A 246 22.06 10.02 -2.23
C HIS A 246 21.94 11.01 -3.39
N TRP A 247 20.79 10.97 -4.04
CA TRP A 247 20.37 11.92 -5.06
C TRP A 247 19.00 12.47 -4.64
N ASP A 248 18.70 13.72 -4.99
CA ASP A 248 17.62 14.47 -4.34
C ASP A 248 16.21 13.86 -4.54
N ASN A 249 15.29 14.22 -3.64
CA ASN A 249 13.91 13.71 -3.66
C ASN A 249 13.18 13.96 -4.98
N LYS A 250 13.55 14.99 -5.74
CA LYS A 250 12.90 15.33 -7.01
C LYS A 250 13.34 14.38 -8.11
N HIS A 251 14.63 14.05 -8.17
CA HIS A 251 15.15 13.09 -9.13
C HIS A 251 14.69 11.67 -8.79
N ARG A 252 14.62 11.29 -7.50
CA ARG A 252 14.03 10.00 -7.07
C ARG A 252 12.58 9.84 -7.52
N ALA A 253 11.72 10.83 -7.25
CA ALA A 253 10.31 10.80 -7.67
C ALA A 253 10.16 10.71 -9.21
N SER A 254 11.02 11.42 -9.95
CA SER A 254 11.01 11.41 -11.42
C SER A 254 11.46 10.06 -11.99
N ALA A 255 12.47 9.43 -11.37
CA ALA A 255 12.94 8.12 -11.78
C ALA A 255 11.98 6.99 -11.43
N GLY A 256 11.36 7.03 -10.26
CA GLY A 256 10.31 6.08 -9.89
C GLY A 256 9.16 6.13 -10.91
N SER A 257 8.70 7.34 -11.24
CA SER A 257 7.66 7.54 -12.26
C SER A 257 8.06 6.97 -13.63
N LEU A 258 9.30 7.18 -14.05
CA LEU A 258 9.81 6.71 -15.34
C LEU A 258 9.98 5.19 -15.38
N LEU A 259 10.47 4.59 -14.29
CA LEU A 259 10.58 3.15 -14.14
C LEU A 259 9.19 2.49 -14.22
N GLU A 260 8.23 3.00 -13.45
CA GLU A 260 6.86 2.49 -13.44
C GLU A 260 6.25 2.57 -14.84
N GLU A 261 6.43 3.70 -15.54
CA GLU A 261 5.99 3.88 -16.93
C GLU A 261 6.56 2.79 -17.86
N VAL A 262 7.89 2.60 -17.86
CA VAL A 262 8.57 1.66 -18.78
C VAL A 262 8.26 0.19 -18.44
N LEU A 263 8.22 -0.14 -17.15
CA LEU A 263 8.08 -1.51 -16.69
C LEU A 263 6.62 -1.97 -16.55
N SER A 264 5.65 -1.05 -16.51
CA SER A 264 4.22 -1.39 -16.42
C SER A 264 3.73 -2.33 -17.53
N SER A 265 4.34 -2.27 -18.72
CA SER A 265 4.01 -3.19 -19.83
C SER A 265 4.35 -4.66 -19.56
N LEU A 266 5.22 -4.92 -18.57
CA LEU A 266 5.64 -6.26 -18.18
C LEU A 266 4.76 -6.85 -17.06
N GLY A 267 4.15 -6.00 -16.22
CA GLY A 267 3.35 -6.44 -15.07
C GLY A 267 3.15 -5.35 -14.03
N SER A 268 2.69 -5.76 -12.84
CA SER A 268 2.53 -4.85 -11.70
C SER A 268 3.91 -4.51 -11.13
N VAL A 269 4.22 -3.21 -10.99
CA VAL A 269 5.51 -2.73 -10.50
C VAL A 269 5.39 -2.28 -9.04
N VAL A 270 6.25 -2.82 -8.17
CA VAL A 270 6.40 -2.35 -6.79
C VAL A 270 7.76 -1.69 -6.66
N LEU A 271 7.78 -0.40 -6.31
CA LEU A 271 9.00 0.38 -6.12
C LEU A 271 9.35 0.47 -4.64
N VAL A 272 10.52 -0.06 -4.26
CA VAL A 272 11.05 0.09 -2.91
C VAL A 272 12.08 1.22 -2.92
N ASP A 273 11.76 2.31 -2.25
CA ASP A 273 12.61 3.50 -2.15
C ASP A 273 13.34 3.51 -0.79
N ASP A 274 14.48 2.81 -0.70
CA ASP A 274 15.32 2.71 0.51
C ASP A 274 16.68 3.42 0.26
N LEU A 275 17.82 2.78 0.53
CA LEU A 275 19.14 3.33 0.17
C LEU A 275 19.27 3.54 -1.35
N LEU A 276 18.84 2.53 -2.12
CA LEU A 276 18.71 2.54 -3.58
C LEU A 276 17.23 2.43 -3.94
N MET A 277 16.88 2.83 -5.16
CA MET A 277 15.55 2.61 -5.70
C MET A 277 15.52 1.27 -6.43
N THR A 278 14.68 0.35 -5.99
CA THR A 278 14.55 -0.99 -6.57
C THR A 278 13.13 -1.21 -7.06
N ALA A 279 12.97 -1.63 -8.32
CA ALA A 279 11.71 -2.04 -8.89
C ALA A 279 11.61 -3.58 -8.89
N VAL A 280 10.47 -4.08 -8.43
CA VAL A 280 10.09 -5.49 -8.55
C VAL A 280 8.85 -5.57 -9.42
N VAL A 281 8.97 -6.29 -10.52
CA VAL A 281 7.89 -6.53 -11.48
C VAL A 281 7.27 -7.89 -11.19
N PHE A 282 5.97 -7.91 -10.93
CA PHE A 282 5.15 -9.11 -10.80
C PHE A 282 4.32 -9.28 -12.08
N SER A 283 4.69 -10.24 -12.92
CA SER A 283 4.03 -10.46 -14.21
C SER A 283 3.15 -11.70 -14.20
N ASN A 284 1.90 -11.55 -14.63
CA ASN A 284 1.00 -12.67 -14.89
C ASN A 284 1.09 -13.19 -16.35
N GLN A 285 1.98 -12.65 -17.17
CA GLN A 285 2.13 -13.05 -18.57
C GLN A 285 2.62 -14.50 -18.67
N VAL A 286 2.14 -15.22 -19.69
CA VAL A 286 2.49 -16.64 -19.90
C VAL A 286 3.95 -16.79 -20.35
N SER A 287 4.41 -15.89 -21.23
CA SER A 287 5.79 -15.81 -21.64
C SER A 287 6.54 -14.71 -20.91
N VAL A 288 7.87 -14.87 -20.89
CA VAL A 288 8.81 -13.85 -20.44
C VAL A 288 9.34 -13.15 -21.70
N PRO A 289 8.93 -11.90 -21.99
CA PRO A 289 9.48 -11.15 -23.12
C PRO A 289 10.96 -10.79 -22.85
N PRO A 290 11.70 -10.20 -23.81
CA PRO A 290 13.10 -9.80 -23.61
C PRO A 290 13.26 -8.68 -22.57
N VAL A 291 13.18 -9.03 -21.28
CA VAL A 291 13.16 -8.08 -20.15
C VAL A 291 14.45 -7.26 -20.13
N GLU A 292 15.58 -7.85 -20.50
CA GLU A 292 16.88 -7.17 -20.59
C GLU A 292 16.83 -5.97 -21.55
N GLN A 293 16.08 -6.08 -22.66
CA GLN A 293 15.91 -4.98 -23.60
C GLN A 293 15.07 -3.85 -22.98
N LYS A 294 14.05 -4.20 -22.20
CA LYS A 294 13.23 -3.24 -21.45
C LYS A 294 14.02 -2.56 -20.34
N MET A 295 14.91 -3.28 -19.66
CA MET A 295 15.81 -2.72 -18.65
C MET A 295 16.81 -1.75 -19.28
N LEU A 296 17.35 -2.06 -20.46
CA LEU A 296 18.21 -1.15 -21.21
C LEU A 296 17.46 0.09 -21.72
N GLU A 297 16.21 -0.08 -22.14
CA GLU A 297 15.32 1.04 -22.50
C GLU A 297 15.10 1.96 -21.30
N ALA A 298 14.80 1.39 -20.12
CA ALA A 298 14.61 2.11 -18.88
C ALA A 298 15.88 2.89 -18.50
N GLU A 299 17.07 2.25 -18.52
CA GLU A 299 18.35 2.91 -18.21
C GLU A 299 18.59 4.14 -19.12
N LYS A 300 18.43 3.98 -20.44
CA LYS A 300 18.61 5.07 -21.40
C LYS A 300 17.65 6.22 -21.15
N ARG A 301 16.39 5.91 -20.82
CA ARG A 301 15.38 6.94 -20.51
C ARG A 301 15.67 7.64 -19.19
N LEU A 302 16.17 6.94 -18.18
CA LEU A 302 16.58 7.51 -16.89
C LEU A 302 17.78 8.45 -17.07
N GLN A 303 18.81 8.03 -17.82
CA GLN A 303 19.98 8.84 -18.11
C GLN A 303 19.64 10.11 -18.89
N LYS A 304 18.73 10.00 -19.86
CA LYS A 304 18.34 11.12 -20.71
C LYS A 304 17.45 12.14 -19.97
N ASN A 305 16.49 11.67 -19.17
CA ASN A 305 15.42 12.51 -18.65
C ASN A 305 15.55 12.85 -17.16
N VAL A 306 16.40 12.14 -16.41
CA VAL A 306 16.55 12.32 -14.97
C VAL A 306 17.97 12.71 -14.60
N ASP A 307 18.95 11.83 -14.77
CA ASP A 307 20.36 12.12 -14.46
C ASP A 307 21.28 11.18 -15.27
N PRO A 308 22.22 11.72 -16.07
CA PRO A 308 23.09 10.93 -16.93
C PRO A 308 24.01 9.95 -16.20
N ASN A 309 24.22 10.12 -14.88
CA ASN A 309 25.06 9.25 -14.06
C ASN A 309 24.28 8.09 -13.42
N LEU A 310 22.97 7.96 -13.71
CA LEU A 310 22.18 6.82 -13.27
C LEU A 310 22.55 5.58 -14.06
N ARG A 311 22.69 4.48 -13.33
CA ARG A 311 22.85 3.13 -13.85
C ARG A 311 21.72 2.27 -13.37
N LEU A 312 21.35 1.29 -14.18
CA LEU A 312 20.37 0.27 -13.82
C LEU A 312 21.08 -1.08 -13.72
N GLY A 313 20.90 -1.74 -12.58
CA GLY A 313 21.39 -3.07 -12.34
C GLY A 313 20.26 -4.08 -12.45
N PHE A 314 20.40 -5.07 -13.32
CA PHE A 314 19.39 -6.11 -13.53
C PHE A 314 19.68 -7.33 -12.66
N GLY A 315 18.69 -7.74 -11.89
CA GLY A 315 18.77 -8.87 -10.95
C GLY A 315 18.29 -10.21 -11.52
N GLY A 316 17.76 -10.23 -12.74
CA GLY A 316 17.26 -11.44 -13.38
C GLY A 316 15.75 -11.62 -13.28
N ILE A 317 15.34 -12.86 -13.51
CA ILE A 317 13.94 -13.30 -13.60
C ILE A 317 13.79 -14.62 -12.83
N ALA A 318 12.73 -14.76 -12.04
CA ALA A 318 12.43 -16.00 -11.32
C ALA A 318 10.93 -16.28 -11.33
N SER A 319 10.53 -17.55 -11.18
CA SER A 319 9.13 -17.93 -10.95
C SER A 319 8.80 -18.10 -9.46
N ASP A 320 9.79 -18.00 -8.59
CA ASP A 320 9.66 -18.22 -7.14
C ASP A 320 10.01 -16.97 -6.33
N LEU A 321 9.14 -16.62 -5.39
CA LEU A 321 9.32 -15.46 -4.51
C LEU A 321 10.57 -15.56 -3.63
N ARG A 322 11.01 -16.78 -3.32
CA ARG A 322 12.20 -17.04 -2.49
C ARG A 322 13.49 -16.59 -3.17
N GLU A 323 13.47 -16.44 -4.50
CA GLU A 323 14.63 -16.00 -5.29
C GLU A 323 14.77 -14.47 -5.33
N VAL A 324 13.74 -13.72 -4.94
CA VAL A 324 13.74 -12.24 -4.97
C VAL A 324 14.91 -11.65 -4.18
N GLY A 325 15.27 -12.25 -3.04
CA GLY A 325 16.45 -11.84 -2.27
C GLY A 325 17.74 -11.94 -3.07
N SER A 326 18.00 -13.10 -3.67
CA SER A 326 19.19 -13.31 -4.52
C SER A 326 19.19 -12.45 -5.79
N MET A 327 18.02 -12.20 -6.39
CA MET A 327 17.90 -11.31 -7.55
C MET A 327 18.19 -9.87 -7.17
N TYR A 328 17.73 -9.43 -5.99
CA TYR A 328 18.06 -8.12 -5.46
C TYR A 328 19.58 -7.99 -5.27
N GLU A 329 20.25 -8.96 -4.64
CA GLU A 329 21.72 -8.98 -4.52
C GLU A 329 22.41 -8.87 -5.89
N GLN A 330 21.97 -9.65 -6.88
CA GLN A 330 22.50 -9.60 -8.25
C GLN A 330 22.32 -8.21 -8.90
N SER A 331 21.16 -7.57 -8.69
CA SER A 331 20.89 -6.23 -9.20
C SER A 331 21.86 -5.19 -8.62
N LEU A 332 22.35 -5.39 -7.39
CA LEU A 332 23.32 -4.49 -6.76
C LEU A 332 24.74 -4.75 -7.26
N MET A 333 25.09 -6.01 -7.55
CA MET A 333 26.42 -6.37 -8.07
C MET A 333 26.73 -5.70 -9.40
N ALA A 334 25.71 -5.39 -10.21
CA ALA A 334 25.88 -4.66 -11.47
C ALA A 334 26.54 -3.28 -11.30
N PHE A 335 26.43 -2.65 -10.12
CA PHE A 335 27.08 -1.37 -9.83
C PHE A 335 28.53 -1.50 -9.36
N SER A 336 28.90 -2.68 -8.86
CA SER A 336 30.24 -2.97 -8.31
C SER A 336 31.22 -3.44 -9.37
N ALA A 337 30.74 -3.87 -10.55
CA ALA A 337 31.57 -4.41 -11.63
C ALA A 337 32.44 -3.34 -12.32
N ASP A 338 32.08 -2.05 -12.22
CA ASP A 338 32.86 -0.94 -12.79
C ASP A 338 34.07 -0.52 -11.91
N SER A 339 34.14 -0.99 -10.66
CA SER A 339 35.30 -0.82 -9.79
C SER A 339 36.11 -2.11 -9.73
N MET A 340 36.96 -2.35 -10.74
CA MET A 340 37.96 -3.43 -10.69
C MET A 340 38.93 -3.16 -9.53
N ASP A 341 38.73 -3.79 -8.37
CA ASP A 341 39.68 -4.70 -7.69
C ASP A 341 39.09 -5.17 -6.34
N THR A 342 39.39 -6.42 -5.96
CA THR A 342 39.18 -7.06 -4.64
C THR A 342 37.77 -7.61 -4.27
N THR A 343 37.61 -8.92 -4.47
CA THR A 343 36.55 -9.83 -4.01
C THR A 343 36.29 -9.83 -2.47
N SER A 344 37.04 -9.05 -1.68
CA SER A 344 36.83 -8.88 -0.23
C SER A 344 36.10 -7.58 0.14
N GLY A 345 36.16 -6.53 -0.70
CA GLY A 345 35.50 -5.24 -0.41
C GLY A 345 33.97 -5.32 -0.52
N SER A 346 33.46 -6.03 -1.52
CA SER A 346 32.03 -6.14 -1.83
C SER A 346 31.22 -6.83 -0.72
N ARG A 347 31.67 -8.00 -0.23
CA ARG A 347 31.06 -8.66 0.95
C ARG A 347 31.12 -7.80 2.21
N THR A 348 32.18 -7.01 2.36
CA THR A 348 32.37 -6.16 3.54
C THR A 348 31.36 -5.00 3.54
N ILE A 349 31.18 -4.33 2.40
CA ILE A 349 30.23 -3.20 2.27
C ILE A 349 28.77 -3.69 2.43
N GLU A 350 28.44 -4.83 1.85
CA GLU A 350 27.11 -5.44 1.99
C GLU A 350 26.80 -5.86 3.43
N PHE A 351 27.77 -6.49 4.10
CA PHE A 351 27.68 -6.84 5.52
C PHE A 351 27.50 -5.59 6.38
N VAL A 352 28.29 -4.54 6.13
CA VAL A 352 28.21 -3.25 6.82
C VAL A 352 26.80 -2.65 6.74
N ASN A 353 26.26 -2.56 5.52
CA ASN A 353 24.92 -2.00 5.29
C ASN A 353 23.81 -2.84 5.93
N ARG A 354 23.96 -4.17 5.95
CA ARG A 354 23.02 -5.07 6.62
C ARG A 354 23.07 -4.91 8.13
N THR A 355 24.26 -4.85 8.73
CA THR A 355 24.44 -4.70 10.17
C THR A 355 23.83 -3.39 10.68
N ILE A 356 24.01 -2.27 9.96
CA ILE A 356 23.42 -0.98 10.35
C ILE A 356 21.90 -0.96 10.20
N ARG A 357 21.35 -1.54 9.13
CA ARG A 357 19.90 -1.64 8.95
C ARG A 357 19.23 -2.44 10.08
N LEU A 358 19.80 -3.58 10.44
CA LEU A 358 19.29 -4.38 11.56
C LEU A 358 19.41 -3.65 12.90
N ALA A 359 20.51 -2.91 13.12
CA ALA A 359 20.69 -2.11 14.31
C ALA A 359 19.62 -1.01 14.46
N MET A 360 19.27 -0.32 13.36
CA MET A 360 18.23 0.71 13.34
C MET A 360 16.83 0.13 13.60
N ASN A 361 16.50 -1.03 13.03
CA ASN A 361 15.22 -1.69 13.27
C ASN A 361 15.04 -2.10 14.74
N ARG A 362 16.10 -2.64 15.37
CA ARG A 362 16.09 -3.02 16.79
C ARG A 362 15.94 -1.80 17.70
N LEU A 363 16.58 -0.68 17.36
CA LEU A 363 16.40 0.60 18.06
C LEU A 363 14.94 1.06 18.09
N GLU A 364 14.23 1.00 16.97
CA GLU A 364 12.82 1.43 16.87
C GLU A 364 11.86 0.46 17.57
N THR A 365 12.17 -0.83 17.61
CA THR A 365 11.29 -1.86 18.18
C THR A 365 11.52 -2.10 19.68
N GLU A 366 12.72 -1.84 20.19
CA GLU A 366 13.11 -2.14 21.57
C GLU A 366 13.52 -0.93 22.42
N TYR A 367 13.33 0.31 21.94
CA TYR A 367 13.74 1.51 22.69
C TYR A 367 13.20 1.54 24.13
N ALA A 368 12.02 0.97 24.38
CA ALA A 368 11.37 0.91 25.70
C ALA A 368 12.07 -0.05 26.68
N ASN A 369 12.91 -0.97 26.21
CA ASN A 369 13.65 -1.89 27.07
C ASN A 369 14.81 -1.15 27.77
N LYS A 370 14.75 -1.06 29.10
CA LYS A 370 15.76 -0.40 29.93
C LYS A 370 17.15 -1.03 29.84
N ASP A 371 17.23 -2.33 29.55
CA ASP A 371 18.47 -3.10 29.50
C ASP A 371 19.07 -3.10 28.09
N PHE A 372 18.35 -2.54 27.10
CA PHE A 372 18.82 -2.44 25.72
C PHE A 372 20.10 -1.59 25.63
N SER A 373 21.15 -2.21 25.11
CA SER A 373 22.48 -1.63 25.04
C SER A 373 23.17 -2.05 23.74
N LEU A 374 24.21 -1.30 23.36
CA LEU A 374 25.03 -1.64 22.20
C LEU A 374 25.62 -3.05 22.31
N GLY A 375 26.00 -3.48 23.53
CA GLY A 375 26.55 -4.81 23.78
C GLY A 375 25.57 -5.94 23.45
N LEU A 376 24.34 -5.85 23.96
CA LEU A 376 23.28 -6.83 23.65
C LEU A 376 22.93 -6.85 22.17
N LEU A 377 22.92 -5.67 21.53
CA LEU A 377 22.65 -5.58 20.10
C LEU A 377 23.78 -6.23 19.28
N ALA A 378 25.04 -5.94 19.62
CA ALA A 378 26.20 -6.53 18.96
C ALA A 378 26.23 -8.06 19.10
N GLU A 379 25.91 -8.58 20.28
CA GLU A 379 25.77 -10.02 20.53
C GLU A 379 24.67 -10.64 19.66
N SER A 380 23.50 -10.00 19.57
CA SER A 380 22.39 -10.50 18.73
C SER A 380 22.67 -10.47 17.23
N LEU A 381 23.62 -9.64 16.79
CA LEU A 381 24.03 -9.49 15.40
C LEU A 381 25.34 -10.23 15.08
N ASP A 382 25.88 -10.98 16.04
CA ASP A 382 27.12 -11.75 15.93
C ASP A 382 28.34 -10.90 15.53
N VAL A 383 28.41 -9.67 16.06
CA VAL A 383 29.52 -8.71 15.84
C VAL A 383 30.12 -8.20 17.14
N SER A 384 31.36 -7.68 17.09
CA SER A 384 31.95 -7.07 18.28
C SER A 384 31.31 -5.70 18.59
N PRO A 385 31.11 -5.34 19.88
CA PRO A 385 30.56 -4.03 20.26
C PRO A 385 31.37 -2.84 19.74
N ASN A 386 32.71 -2.96 19.72
CA ASN A 386 33.59 -1.90 19.22
C ASN A 386 33.41 -1.68 17.71
N TYR A 387 33.29 -2.78 16.95
CA TYR A 387 33.02 -2.71 15.51
C TYR A 387 31.66 -2.07 15.24
N LEU A 388 30.60 -2.51 15.94
CA LEU A 388 29.27 -1.93 15.76
C LEU A 388 29.22 -0.45 16.16
N SER A 389 29.92 -0.04 17.23
CA SER A 389 29.97 1.37 17.64
C SER A 389 30.58 2.27 16.59
N ALA A 390 31.73 1.86 16.03
CA ALA A 390 32.45 2.62 15.02
C ALA A 390 31.62 2.69 13.74
N LEU A 391 31.09 1.54 13.30
CA LEU A 391 30.27 1.44 12.11
C LEU A 391 29.02 2.32 12.21
N PHE A 392 28.30 2.24 13.34
CA PHE A 392 27.06 2.99 13.53
C PHE A 392 27.31 4.51 13.50
N THR A 393 28.43 4.95 14.09
CA THR A 393 28.78 6.38 14.10
C THR A 393 29.17 6.87 12.71
N THR A 394 29.94 6.07 11.96
CA THR A 394 30.34 6.38 10.58
C THR A 394 29.13 6.48 9.67
N GLU A 395 28.20 5.52 9.74
CA GLU A 395 27.06 5.46 8.82
C GLU A 395 25.92 6.41 9.20
N THR A 396 25.65 6.64 10.50
CA THR A 396 24.51 7.47 10.94
C THR A 396 24.90 8.88 11.35
N GLY A 397 26.20 9.19 11.44
CA GLY A 397 26.72 10.46 11.93
C GLY A 397 26.51 10.70 13.43
N MET A 398 25.93 9.75 14.17
CA MET A 398 25.66 9.84 15.60
C MET A 398 26.03 8.54 16.30
N THR A 399 26.37 8.62 17.59
CA THR A 399 26.61 7.39 18.36
C THR A 399 25.29 6.66 18.64
N PHE A 400 25.37 5.33 18.82
CA PHE A 400 24.21 4.50 19.18
C PHE A 400 23.43 5.06 20.38
N THR A 401 24.12 5.49 21.43
CA THR A 401 23.49 6.01 22.65
C THR A 401 22.77 7.34 22.38
N GLN A 402 23.32 8.21 21.53
CA GLN A 402 22.66 9.45 21.12
C GLN A 402 21.39 9.14 20.30
N HIS A 403 21.47 8.16 19.40
CA HIS A 403 20.34 7.77 18.56
C HIS A 403 19.20 7.15 19.40
N LEU A 404 19.53 6.25 20.32
CA LEU A 404 18.57 5.67 21.26
C LEU A 404 17.92 6.76 22.14
N ALA A 405 18.72 7.70 22.66
CA ALA A 405 18.19 8.81 23.44
C ALA A 405 17.22 9.67 22.62
N ARG A 406 17.54 9.96 21.34
CA ARG A 406 16.66 10.72 20.43
C ARG A 406 15.29 10.04 20.28
N ILE A 407 15.27 8.75 19.93
CA ILE A 407 14.03 7.97 19.78
C ILE A 407 13.22 8.00 21.08
N ARG A 408 13.86 7.72 22.22
CA ARG A 408 13.19 7.75 23.53
C ARG A 408 12.59 9.12 23.85
N MET A 409 13.26 10.22 23.50
CA MET A 409 12.75 11.58 23.70
C MET A 409 11.57 11.89 22.78
N GLU A 410 11.59 11.44 21.52
CA GLU A 410 10.47 11.58 20.59
C GLU A 410 9.23 10.85 21.09
N HIS A 411 9.38 9.62 21.57
CA HIS A 411 8.29 8.88 22.20
C HIS A 411 7.82 9.51 23.52
N ALA A 412 8.73 10.03 24.34
CA ALA A 412 8.37 10.73 25.56
C ALA A 412 7.53 11.98 25.28
N LYS A 413 7.90 12.78 24.27
CA LYS A 413 7.12 13.94 23.81
C LYS A 413 5.70 13.54 23.42
N ARG A 414 5.58 12.46 22.64
CA ARG A 414 4.29 11.91 22.21
C ARG A 414 3.41 11.55 23.41
N LEU A 415 3.94 10.76 24.35
CA LEU A 415 3.22 10.36 25.56
C LEU A 415 2.86 11.55 26.47
N LEU A 416 3.72 12.57 26.55
CA LEU A 416 3.44 13.77 27.34
C LEU A 416 2.25 14.57 26.79
N ASN A 417 2.08 14.58 25.47
CA ASN A 417 1.02 15.29 24.75
C ASN A 417 -0.29 14.49 24.69
N GLU A 418 -0.20 13.19 24.44
CA GLU A 418 -1.35 12.35 24.12
C GLU A 418 -1.96 11.64 25.33
N THR A 419 -1.24 11.56 26.45
CA THR A 419 -1.66 10.76 27.62
C THR A 419 -1.67 11.54 28.93
N GLY A 420 -2.49 11.06 29.87
CA GLY A 420 -2.52 11.51 31.26
C GLY A 420 -1.48 10.85 32.17
N LEU A 421 -0.56 10.03 31.63
CA LEU A 421 0.40 9.25 32.42
C LEU A 421 1.29 10.13 33.29
N LYS A 422 1.56 9.75 34.54
CA LYS A 422 2.48 10.50 35.42
C LYS A 422 3.91 10.46 34.84
N ILE A 423 4.73 11.47 35.12
CA ILE A 423 6.09 11.59 34.55
C ILE A 423 6.95 10.36 34.84
N TYR A 424 6.83 9.76 36.03
CA TYR A 424 7.56 8.52 36.36
C TYR A 424 7.08 7.31 35.54
N GLN A 425 5.83 7.28 35.08
CA GLN A 425 5.31 6.21 34.22
C GLN A 425 5.87 6.37 32.81
N ILE A 426 5.82 7.59 32.25
CA ILE A 426 6.42 7.89 30.95
C ILE A 426 7.91 7.57 30.95
N CYS A 427 8.62 7.92 32.03
CA CYS A 427 10.02 7.55 32.23
C CYS A 427 10.25 6.04 32.02
N LYS A 428 9.40 5.20 32.62
CA LYS A 428 9.48 3.74 32.48
C LYS A 428 9.10 3.26 31.08
N GLU A 429 8.04 3.80 30.50
CA GLU A 429 7.54 3.43 29.16
C GLU A 429 8.57 3.70 28.05
N VAL A 430 9.39 4.74 28.22
CA VAL A 430 10.44 5.07 27.24
C VAL A 430 11.81 4.49 27.63
N GLY A 431 11.86 3.56 28.58
CA GLY A 431 13.06 2.79 28.89
C GLY A 431 14.06 3.43 29.86
N TYR A 432 13.63 4.38 30.71
CA TYR A 432 14.45 4.90 31.80
C TYR A 432 13.96 4.43 33.18
N SER A 433 14.91 4.01 34.01
CA SER A 433 14.67 3.56 35.39
C SER A 433 14.57 4.73 36.40
N ASP A 434 15.29 5.82 36.13
CA ASP A 434 15.45 6.97 37.01
C ASP A 434 14.77 8.21 36.41
N GLN A 435 13.71 8.67 37.09
CA GLN A 435 12.94 9.85 36.70
C GLN A 435 13.74 11.16 36.76
N ALA A 436 14.65 11.31 37.72
CA ALA A 436 15.47 12.51 37.86
C ALA A 436 16.51 12.58 36.74
N TYR A 437 17.07 11.44 36.34
CA TYR A 437 17.93 11.35 35.16
C TYR A 437 17.17 11.67 33.86
N PHE A 438 16.02 11.01 33.64
CA PHE A 438 15.14 11.27 32.49
C PHE A 438 14.77 12.76 32.39
N SER A 439 14.37 13.38 33.50
CA SER A 439 13.92 14.78 33.50
C SER A 439 15.06 15.76 33.15
N ARG A 440 16.29 15.47 33.58
CA ARG A 440 17.48 16.25 33.19
C ARG A 440 17.78 16.11 31.71
N LEU A 441 17.74 14.87 31.19
CA LEU A 441 18.02 14.60 29.78
C LEU A 441 16.97 15.23 28.86
N PHE A 442 15.68 15.11 29.22
CA PHE A 442 14.58 15.74 28.49
C PHE A 442 14.71 17.26 28.48
N LYS A 443 15.05 17.88 29.64
CA LYS A 443 15.29 19.32 29.71
C LYS A 443 16.47 19.75 28.86
N SER A 444 17.52 18.95 28.79
CA SER A 444 18.68 19.22 27.93
C SER A 444 18.33 19.16 26.44
N ALA A 445 17.46 18.23 26.04
CA ALA A 445 17.05 18.06 24.64
C ALA A 445 16.03 19.11 24.18
N GLU A 446 15.05 19.44 25.03
CA GLU A 446 13.88 20.24 24.65
C GLU A 446 13.86 21.65 25.27
N GLY A 447 14.88 22.00 26.06
CA GLY A 447 15.02 23.28 26.75
C GLY A 447 14.12 23.48 27.97
N ARG A 448 13.19 22.55 28.25
CA ARG A 448 12.20 22.62 29.34
C ARG A 448 11.94 21.27 29.97
N SER A 449 11.54 21.25 31.25
CA SER A 449 11.29 19.99 31.96
C SER A 449 10.09 19.24 31.37
N PRO A 450 9.99 17.89 31.52
CA PRO A 450 8.82 17.13 31.07
C PRO A 450 7.49 17.66 31.63
N PHE A 451 7.51 18.13 32.88
CA PHE A 451 6.35 18.71 33.54
C PHE A 451 5.93 20.04 32.87
N ASP A 452 6.89 20.92 32.64
CA ASP A 452 6.64 22.21 31.97
C ASP A 452 6.22 22.01 30.52
N TYR A 453 6.83 21.04 29.82
CA TYR A 453 6.48 20.67 28.45
C TYR A 453 5.00 20.30 28.36
N ARG A 454 4.51 19.41 29.22
CA ARG A 454 3.09 19.02 29.26
C ARG A 454 2.15 20.19 29.57
N LYS A 455 2.54 21.09 30.49
CA LYS A 455 1.72 22.25 30.87
C LYS A 455 1.49 23.21 29.69
N HIS A 456 2.46 23.31 28.78
CA HIS A 456 2.36 24.18 27.60
C HIS A 456 1.73 23.49 26.38
N SER A 457 1.80 22.16 26.28
CA SER A 457 1.16 21.41 25.19
C SER A 457 -0.35 21.18 25.38
N ARG A 458 -0.86 21.30 26.61
CA ARG A 458 -2.31 21.26 26.86
C ARG A 458 -2.93 22.62 26.55
N ILE A 459 -3.57 22.73 25.38
CA ILE A 459 -4.57 23.78 25.13
C ILE A 459 -5.63 23.68 26.24
N PRO A 460 -6.01 24.77 26.93
CA PRO A 460 -7.04 24.73 27.95
C PRO A 460 -8.42 24.53 27.30
N GLY A 461 -8.96 23.32 27.39
CA GLY A 461 -10.33 23.04 26.97
C GLY A 461 -10.77 21.62 27.30
N GLY A 462 -11.73 21.48 28.21
CA GLY A 462 -12.41 20.21 28.49
C GLY A 462 -12.46 19.83 29.96
N ASN A 463 -13.01 20.69 30.82
CA ASN A 463 -13.58 20.29 32.11
C ASN A 463 -15.04 20.78 32.12
N ASN A 464 -15.95 19.88 31.75
CA ASN A 464 -17.26 19.63 32.38
C ASN A 464 -17.98 18.51 31.62
#